data_AF-A0A1I1SMS8-F1
#
_entry.id   AF-A0A1I1SMS8-F1
#
_cell.length_a   1.000
_cell.length_b   1.000
_cell.length_c   1.000
_cell.angle_alpha   90.00
_cell.angle_beta   90.00
_cell.angle_gamma   90.00
#
_symmetry.space_group_name_H-M   'P 1'
#
loop_
_entity.id
_entity.type
_entity.pdbx_description
1 polymer ?
#
loop_
_entity_poly.entity_id
_entity_poly.type
_entity_poly.pdbx_seq_one_letter_code
_entity_poly.pdbx_strand_id
1 'polypeptide(L)'
;MLAGLDDFTGRLADYVGRVEAGGPLLHSPGMDDASKAPVSRSALKGFLITLGNPKAILFFGAFFPMFIDPATGHWIVSFYALGALFQMVNLLYFAALILAVSQLRRSGLFRRWPAARTNVICGTGLLLCAFFVLASAFF
;
A
#
# COMPACT_ATOMS: atom_id res chain seq x y z
N MET A 1 -32.61 30.73 -6.95
CA MET A 1 -32.38 29.28 -7.13
C MET A 1 -31.78 28.92 -8.50
N LEU A 2 -32.01 29.73 -9.55
CA LEU A 2 -31.48 29.46 -10.91
C LEU A 2 -30.00 29.87 -11.11
N ALA A 3 -29.51 30.93 -10.44
CA ALA A 3 -28.15 31.45 -10.63
C ALA A 3 -27.00 30.51 -10.21
N GLY A 4 -27.27 29.49 -9.38
CA GLY A 4 -26.25 28.53 -8.94
C GLY A 4 -25.99 27.39 -9.93
N LEU A 5 -26.97 27.10 -10.80
CA LEU A 5 -26.84 26.09 -11.84
C LEU A 5 -25.97 26.58 -12.99
N ASP A 6 -26.06 27.87 -13.31
CA ASP A 6 -25.30 28.51 -14.38
C ASP A 6 -23.79 28.53 -14.05
N ASP A 7 -23.44 28.86 -12.81
CA ASP A 7 -22.05 28.84 -12.30
C ASP A 7 -21.47 27.42 -12.30
N PHE A 8 -22.26 26.44 -11.85
CA PHE A 8 -21.83 25.04 -11.82
C PHE A 8 -21.59 24.48 -13.22
N THR A 9 -22.45 24.83 -14.18
CA THR A 9 -22.35 24.39 -15.58
C THR A 9 -21.11 24.99 -16.25
N GLY A 10 -20.81 26.26 -15.98
CA GLY A 10 -19.59 26.92 -16.46
C GLY A 10 -18.31 26.26 -15.90
N ARG A 11 -18.32 25.91 -14.61
CA ARG A 11 -17.18 25.23 -13.96
C ARG A 11 -16.97 23.81 -14.48
N LEU A 12 -18.04 23.09 -14.79
CA LEU A 12 -17.95 21.76 -15.40
C LEU A 12 -17.43 21.83 -16.84
N ALA A 13 -17.86 22.82 -17.62
CA ALA A 13 -17.36 23.01 -18.99
C ALA A 13 -15.86 23.34 -19.01
N ASP A 14 -15.38 24.19 -18.09
CA ASP A 14 -13.94 24.47 -17.93
C ASP A 14 -13.17 23.25 -17.44
N TYR A 15 -13.75 22.45 -16.52
CA TYR A 15 -13.12 21.22 -16.03
C TYR A 15 -12.97 20.18 -17.15
N VAL A 16 -14.04 19.92 -17.89
CA VAL A 16 -14.03 18.99 -19.04
C VAL A 16 -13.07 19.48 -20.12
N GLY A 17 -13.05 20.79 -20.42
CA GLY A 17 -12.12 21.37 -21.39
C GLY A 17 -10.65 21.20 -20.98
N ARG A 18 -10.33 21.30 -19.68
CA ARG A 18 -8.96 21.06 -19.17
C ARG A 18 -8.57 19.58 -19.17
N VAL A 19 -9.54 18.67 -19.00
CA VAL A 19 -9.36 17.21 -19.10
C VAL A 19 -9.06 16.81 -20.53
N GLU A 20 -9.80 17.34 -21.49
CA GLU A 20 -9.58 17.06 -22.91
C GLU A 20 -8.28 17.70 -23.45
N ALA A 21 -7.92 18.88 -22.95
CA ALA A 21 -6.67 19.56 -23.31
C ALA A 21 -5.40 18.94 -22.70
N GLY A 22 -5.51 17.90 -21.87
CA GLY A 22 -4.37 17.25 -21.21
C GLY A 22 -3.63 18.16 -20.23
N GLY A 23 -4.28 19.24 -19.74
CA GLY A 23 -3.71 20.15 -18.76
C GLY A 23 -3.52 19.49 -17.39
N PRO A 24 -2.70 20.04 -16.49
CA PRO A 24 -2.45 19.45 -15.18
C PRO A 24 -3.76 19.41 -14.39
N LEU A 25 -4.37 18.23 -14.31
CA LEU A 25 -5.75 18.11 -13.83
C LEU A 25 -5.93 18.33 -12.34
N LEU A 26 -4.87 18.28 -11.55
CA LEU A 26 -4.93 18.53 -10.13
C LEU A 26 -3.54 19.00 -9.69
N HIS A 27 -3.32 20.31 -9.57
CA HIS A 27 -2.46 20.75 -8.47
C HIS A 27 -3.29 20.54 -7.20
N SER A 28 -3.36 19.30 -6.73
CA SER A 28 -3.93 19.00 -5.43
C SER A 28 -2.98 19.60 -4.40
N PRO A 29 -3.40 20.62 -3.61
CA PRO A 29 -2.52 21.29 -2.64
C PRO A 29 -2.04 20.40 -1.48
N GLY A 30 -2.16 19.07 -1.60
CA GLY A 30 -1.71 18.10 -0.60
C GLY A 30 -0.82 16.98 -1.14
N MET A 31 -0.62 16.87 -2.46
CA MET A 31 0.25 15.82 -3.03
C MET A 31 1.74 16.18 -2.87
N ASP A 32 2.05 17.48 -2.97
CA ASP A 32 3.42 18.01 -2.90
C ASP A 32 3.94 18.06 -1.46
N ASP A 33 3.04 18.24 -0.49
CA ASP A 33 3.35 18.21 0.94
C ASP A 33 3.53 16.79 1.49
N ALA A 34 2.83 15.80 0.92
CA ALA A 34 3.00 14.39 1.28
C ALA A 34 4.41 13.88 0.93
N SER A 35 5.01 14.40 -0.14
CA SER A 35 6.40 14.09 -0.53
C SER A 35 7.45 14.78 0.35
N LYS A 36 7.07 15.82 1.11
CA LYS A 36 7.96 16.55 2.04
C LYS A 36 7.77 16.19 3.51
N ALA A 37 6.81 15.31 3.82
CA ALA A 37 6.62 14.85 5.19
C ALA A 37 7.93 14.19 5.69
N PRO A 38 8.43 14.58 6.88
CA PRO A 38 9.66 14.00 7.41
C PRO A 38 9.50 12.49 7.49
N VAL A 39 10.53 11.75 7.02
CA VAL A 39 10.54 10.28 6.95
C VAL A 39 10.09 9.64 8.27
N SER A 40 10.39 10.29 9.41
CA SER A 40 9.95 9.87 10.75
C SER A 40 8.43 9.80 10.92
N ARG A 41 7.65 10.72 10.35
CA ARG A 41 6.17 10.72 10.44
C ARG A 41 5.56 9.58 9.63
N SER A 42 6.09 9.32 8.44
CA SER A 42 5.63 8.22 7.59
C SER A 42 6.02 6.85 8.17
N ALA A 43 7.22 6.72 8.74
CA ALA A 43 7.66 5.51 9.42
C ALA A 43 6.80 5.21 10.66
N LEU A 44 6.53 6.22 11.50
CA LEU A 44 5.66 6.06 12.67
C LEU A 44 4.24 5.67 12.26
N LYS A 45 3.69 6.28 11.21
CA LYS A 45 2.36 5.91 10.69
C LYS A 45 2.33 4.45 10.22
N GLY A 46 3.33 4.01 9.44
CA GLY A 46 3.43 2.62 9.01
C GLY A 46 3.58 1.65 10.19
N PHE A 47 4.39 2.02 11.19
CA PHE A 47 4.54 1.24 12.42
C PHE A 47 3.21 1.12 13.18
N LEU A 48 2.50 2.23 13.37
CA LEU A 48 1.20 2.25 14.06
C LEU A 48 0.12 1.46 13.32
N ILE A 49 0.07 1.53 11.99
CA ILE A 49 -0.83 0.70 11.17
C ILE A 49 -0.52 -0.79 11.36
N THR A 50 0.76 -1.13 11.42
CA THR A 50 1.20 -2.53 11.59
C THR A 50 0.90 -3.04 13.01
N LEU A 51 1.18 -2.24 14.04
CA LEU A 51 0.93 -2.57 15.44
C LEU A 51 -0.57 -2.63 15.75
N GLY A 52 -1.37 -1.76 15.13
CA GLY A 52 -2.82 -1.75 15.24
C GLY A 52 -3.51 -2.86 14.46
N ASN A 53 -2.78 -3.74 13.74
CA ASN A 53 -3.35 -4.84 12.98
C ASN A 53 -3.55 -6.08 13.89
N PRO A 54 -4.78 -6.38 14.32
CA PRO A 54 -5.03 -7.51 15.23
C PRO A 54 -4.65 -8.85 14.60
N LYS A 55 -4.70 -8.96 13.27
CA LYS A 55 -4.30 -10.18 12.55
C LYS A 55 -2.82 -10.49 12.77
N ALA A 56 -1.96 -9.47 12.77
CA ALA A 56 -0.53 -9.65 12.97
C ALA A 56 -0.22 -10.12 14.39
N ILE A 57 -0.85 -9.49 15.39
CA ILE A 57 -0.69 -9.86 16.80
C ILE A 57 -1.16 -11.30 17.03
N LEU A 58 -2.35 -11.65 16.52
CA LEU A 58 -2.90 -13.00 16.64
C LEU A 58 -2.05 -14.04 15.91
N PHE A 59 -1.50 -13.70 14.73
CA PHE A 59 -0.57 -14.56 14.01
C PHE A 59 0.68 -14.83 14.86
N PHE A 60 1.41 -13.80 15.29
CA PHE A 60 2.63 -14.01 16.07
C PHE A 60 2.35 -14.69 17.42
N GLY A 61 1.25 -14.33 18.08
CA GLY A 61 0.82 -14.94 19.33
C GLY A 61 0.45 -16.43 19.19
N ALA A 62 -0.05 -16.87 18.04
CA ALA A 62 -0.39 -18.28 17.80
C ALA A 62 0.80 -19.10 17.28
N PHE A 63 1.63 -18.53 16.40
CA PHE A 63 2.71 -19.27 15.74
C PHE A 63 4.00 -19.31 16.55
N PHE A 64 4.39 -18.24 17.24
CA PHE A 64 5.69 -18.21 17.94
C PHE A 64 5.78 -19.20 19.09
N PRO A 65 4.74 -19.39 19.94
CA PRO A 65 4.79 -20.40 21.00
C PRO A 65 4.99 -21.83 20.49
N MET A 66 4.57 -22.14 19.27
CA MET A 66 4.77 -23.48 18.68
C MET A 66 6.24 -23.81 18.43
N PHE A 67 7.10 -22.80 18.31
CA PHE A 67 8.53 -22.95 18.06
C PHE A 67 9.39 -22.75 19.31
N ILE A 68 8.79 -22.44 20.46
CA ILE A 68 9.50 -22.19 21.72
C ILE A 68 9.31 -23.40 22.62
N ASP A 69 10.41 -23.99 23.08
CA ASP A 69 10.37 -25.03 24.10
C ASP A 69 10.08 -24.40 25.49
N PRO A 70 8.92 -24.69 26.11
CA PRO A 70 8.55 -24.13 27.40
C PRO A 70 9.44 -24.60 28.56
N ALA A 71 10.20 -25.69 28.40
CA ALA A 71 11.03 -26.26 29.47
C ALA A 71 12.32 -25.47 29.75
N THR A 72 12.70 -24.54 28.87
CA THR A 72 14.04 -23.93 28.87
C THR A 72 14.20 -22.70 29.79
N GLY A 73 13.13 -22.22 30.45
CA GLY A 73 13.15 -21.05 31.34
C GLY A 73 13.42 -19.70 30.66
N HIS A 74 13.94 -19.69 29.43
CA HIS A 74 14.37 -18.51 28.67
C HIS A 74 13.48 -18.21 27.46
N TRP A 75 12.18 -18.47 27.57
CA TRP A 75 11.20 -18.35 26.47
C TRP A 75 11.18 -16.95 25.81
N ILE A 76 11.47 -15.88 26.58
CA ILE A 76 11.54 -14.50 26.09
C ILE A 76 12.67 -14.33 25.04
N VAL A 77 13.82 -14.95 25.27
CA VAL A 77 14.98 -14.85 24.37
C VAL A 77 14.67 -15.51 23.04
N SER A 78 14.09 -16.72 23.08
CA SER A 78 13.64 -17.44 21.88
C SER A 78 12.58 -16.66 21.10
N PHE A 79 11.65 -16.01 21.80
CA PHE A 79 10.63 -15.15 21.18
C PHE A 79 11.27 -13.98 20.41
N TYR A 80 12.23 -13.26 21.02
CA TYR A 80 12.94 -12.18 20.35
C TYR A 80 13.81 -12.68 19.19
N ALA A 81 14.43 -13.86 19.31
CA ALA A 81 15.22 -14.45 18.24
C ALA A 81 14.35 -14.79 17.01
N LEU A 82 13.16 -15.38 17.23
CA LEU A 82 12.19 -15.63 16.15
C LEU A 82 11.68 -14.33 15.53
N GLY A 83 11.37 -13.33 16.35
CA GLY A 83 10.97 -12.00 15.87
C GLY A 83 12.05 -11.33 15.02
N ALA A 84 13.31 -11.42 15.44
CA ALA A 84 14.45 -10.88 14.70
C ALA A 84 14.67 -11.61 13.37
N LEU A 85 14.55 -12.94 13.35
CA LEU A 85 14.63 -13.74 12.12
C LEU A 85 13.51 -13.36 11.15
N PHE A 86 12.28 -13.28 11.64
CA PHE A 86 11.13 -12.83 10.83
C PHE A 86 11.37 -11.44 10.25
N GLN A 87 11.84 -10.50 11.06
CA GLN A 87 12.11 -9.14 10.61
C GLN A 87 13.24 -9.08 9.58
N MET A 88 14.30 -9.89 9.72
CA MET A 88 15.38 -10.02 8.74
C MET A 88 14.86 -10.49 7.38
N VAL A 89 14.04 -11.54 7.37
CA VAL A 89 13.43 -12.06 6.13
C VAL A 89 12.54 -10.98 5.49
N ASN A 90 11.76 -10.27 6.30
CA ASN A 90 10.89 -9.21 5.81
C ASN A 90 11.68 -8.02 5.21
N LEU A 91 12.76 -7.61 5.86
CA LEU A 91 13.67 -6.58 5.34
C LEU A 91 14.32 -7.02 4.02
N LEU A 92 14.79 -8.26 3.94
CA LEU A 92 15.37 -8.80 2.71
C LEU A 92 14.33 -8.86 1.57
N TYR A 93 13.11 -9.28 1.88
CA TYR A 93 12.00 -9.31 0.93
C TYR A 93 11.69 -7.92 0.37
N PHE A 94 11.52 -6.91 1.24
CA PHE A 94 11.26 -5.55 0.79
C PHE A 94 12.44 -4.94 0.03
N ALA A 95 13.68 -5.19 0.47
CA ALA A 95 14.87 -4.75 -0.25
C ALA A 95 14.92 -5.35 -1.66
N ALA A 96 14.67 -6.66 -1.79
CA ALA A 96 14.59 -7.34 -3.08
C ALA A 96 13.50 -6.75 -3.98
N LEU A 97 12.31 -6.49 -3.43
CA LEU A 97 11.22 -5.84 -4.18
C LEU A 97 11.60 -4.42 -4.65
N ILE A 98 12.17 -3.60 -3.78
CA ILE A 98 12.57 -2.23 -4.14
C ILE A 98 13.63 -2.27 -5.24
N LEU A 99 14.62 -3.16 -5.12
CA LEU A 99 15.65 -3.34 -6.14
C LEU A 99 15.03 -3.81 -7.46
N ALA A 100 14.18 -4.83 -7.43
CA ALA A 100 13.49 -5.34 -8.62
C ALA A 100 12.69 -4.26 -9.34
N VAL A 101 11.88 -3.49 -8.59
CA VAL A 101 11.10 -2.37 -9.14
C VAL A 101 12.01 -1.27 -9.67
N SER A 102 13.12 -0.96 -8.99
CA SER A 102 14.08 0.05 -9.44
C SER A 102 14.76 -0.33 -10.75
N GLN A 103 15.10 -1.62 -10.92
CA GLN A 103 15.69 -2.16 -12.16
C GLN A 103 14.66 -2.14 -13.29
N LEU A 104 13.41 -2.56 -13.00
CA LEU A 104 12.31 -2.54 -13.96
C LEU A 104 11.94 -1.11 -14.40
N ARG A 105 12.03 -0.13 -13.50
CA ARG A 105 11.81 1.27 -13.83
C ARG A 105 12.92 1.82 -14.72
N ARG A 106 14.17 1.39 -14.50
CA ARG A 106 15.34 1.77 -15.33
C ARG A 106 15.34 1.14 -16.73
N SER A 107 14.77 -0.05 -16.90
CA SER A 107 14.67 -0.69 -18.22
C SER A 107 13.72 0.03 -19.20
N GLY A 108 12.99 1.05 -18.73
CA GLY A 108 12.15 1.91 -19.58
C GLY A 108 10.88 1.23 -20.12
N LEU A 109 10.74 -0.08 -19.93
CA LEU A 109 9.63 -0.91 -20.41
C LEU A 109 8.27 -0.41 -19.87
N PHE A 110 8.25 0.03 -18.62
CA PHE A 110 7.05 0.57 -17.95
C PHE A 110 6.91 2.09 -18.05
N ARG A 111 7.85 2.81 -18.68
CA ARG A 111 7.78 4.28 -18.80
C ARG A 111 6.61 4.76 -19.67
N ARG A 112 6.10 3.88 -20.54
CA ARG A 112 4.97 4.17 -21.45
C ARG A 112 3.60 3.96 -20.81
N TRP A 113 3.54 3.38 -19.61
CA TRP A 113 2.28 3.04 -18.95
C TRP A 113 1.92 4.15 -17.95
N PRO A 114 0.84 4.92 -18.19
CA PRO A 114 0.39 5.91 -17.22
C PRO A 114 -0.03 5.22 -15.93
N ALA A 115 0.36 5.77 -14.78
CA ALA A 115 0.11 5.19 -13.45
C ALA A 115 -1.38 4.87 -13.21
N ALA A 116 -2.30 5.61 -13.84
CA ALA A 116 -3.73 5.32 -13.84
C ALA A 116 -4.07 3.92 -14.39
N ARG A 117 -3.43 3.48 -15.49
CA ARG A 117 -3.68 2.13 -16.05
C ARG A 117 -3.15 1.05 -15.14
N THR A 118 -1.98 1.25 -14.52
CA THR A 118 -1.42 0.31 -13.53
C THR A 118 -2.33 0.18 -12.30
N ASN A 119 -2.83 1.29 -11.78
CA ASN A 119 -3.74 1.28 -10.63
C ASN A 119 -5.07 0.58 -10.94
N VAL A 120 -5.64 0.82 -12.13
CA VAL A 120 -6.85 0.11 -12.58
C VAL A 120 -6.57 -1.39 -12.68
N ILE A 121 -5.48 -1.81 -13.32
CA ILE A 121 -5.13 -3.24 -13.44
C ILE A 121 -4.93 -3.89 -12.09
N CYS A 122 -4.18 -3.25 -11.17
CA CYS A 122 -3.99 -3.77 -9.81
C CYS A 122 -5.31 -3.85 -9.03
N GLY A 123 -6.14 -2.80 -9.10
CA GLY A 123 -7.44 -2.78 -8.43
C GLY A 123 -8.39 -3.84 -8.98
N THR A 124 -8.49 -3.98 -10.30
CA THR A 124 -9.33 -5.00 -10.94
C THR A 124 -8.83 -6.40 -10.62
N GLY A 125 -7.51 -6.62 -10.64
CA GLY A 125 -6.90 -7.90 -10.26
C GLY A 125 -7.20 -8.29 -8.80
N LEU A 126 -7.09 -7.33 -7.87
CA LEU A 126 -7.46 -7.56 -6.47
C LEU A 126 -8.93 -7.93 -6.30
N LEU A 127 -9.84 -7.26 -7.02
CA LEU A 127 -11.27 -7.57 -7.00
C LEU A 127 -11.57 -8.96 -7.57
N LEU A 128 -10.89 -9.36 -8.65
CA LEU A 128 -11.04 -10.69 -9.24
C LEU A 128 -10.52 -11.78 -8.31
N CYS A 129 -9.36 -11.59 -7.66
CA CYS A 129 -8.85 -12.51 -6.66
C CYS A 129 -9.81 -12.63 -5.47
N ALA A 130 -10.34 -11.50 -4.97
CA ALA A 130 -11.30 -11.50 -3.88
C ALA A 130 -12.61 -12.24 -4.27
N PHE A 131 -13.12 -11.99 -5.47
CA PHE A 131 -14.29 -12.70 -6.00
C PHE A 131 -14.03 -14.20 -6.11
N PHE A 132 -12.87 -14.61 -6.64
CA PHE A 132 -12.51 -16.01 -6.77
C PHE A 132 -12.42 -16.73 -5.42
N VAL A 133 -11.76 -16.11 -4.43
CA VAL A 133 -11.69 -16.66 -3.07
C VAL A 133 -13.09 -16.77 -2.44
N LEU A 134 -13.93 -15.74 -2.62
CA LEU A 134 -15.30 -15.76 -2.15
C LEU A 134 -16.10 -16.89 -2.79
N ALA A 135 -16.04 -17.02 -4.13
CA ALA A 135 -16.70 -18.07 -4.87
C ALA A 135 -16.23 -19.47 -4.44
N SER A 136 -14.92 -19.65 -4.20
CA SER A 136 -14.36 -20.91 -3.71
C SER A 136 -14.79 -21.29 -2.29
N ALA A 137 -15.34 -20.36 -1.51
CA ALA A 137 -15.90 -20.66 -0.19
C ALA A 137 -17.35 -21.14 -0.25
N PHE A 138 -18.00 -21.07 -1.43
CA PHE A 138 -19.39 -21.49 -1.67
C PHE A 138 -19.52 -22.76 -2.52
N PHE A 139 -18.41 -23.39 -2.90
CA PHE A 139 -18.33 -24.68 -3.59
C PHE A 139 -17.42 -25.62 -2.80
#